data_AF-A0A387BJM7-F1
#
_entry.id   AF-A0A387BJM7-F1
#
_cell.length_a   1.000
_cell.length_b   1.000
_cell.length_c   1.000
_cell.angle_alpha   90.00
_cell.angle_beta   90.00
_cell.angle_gamma   90.00
#
_symmetry.space_group_name_H-M   'P 1'
#
loop_
_entity.id
_entity.type
_entity.pdbx_description
1 polymer ?
#
loop_
_entity_poly.entity_id
_entity_poly.type
_entity_poly.pdbx_seq_one_letter_code
_entity_poly.pdbx_strand_id
1 'polypeptide(L)'
;MKKKQIKALTSLVVIIIALAVGYFGSGHLNIGQAPTQTSTAASSSEVLSTSVKQQPLDFKNKRQMVMANTDALGRAVDSHIQLKNSQEPHVTREPLNYNPVGWHNYDFYYKKSDGSIGKMWLMARGHLVGYQFSGLNDEPRNLVPETAWFNGGNYTGMNDSNTASMLYYENRLDSWLANHPNYYLDYQVTPLYKGNELLPRQIRLAYVGIDKNGQPLTIKLGGGREKTGNGGATVVVLDNYAPNAKINYADGTAVNTVSPK
;
A
#
# COMPACT_ATOMS: atom_id res chain seq x y z
N MET A 1 31.30 -39.33 -40.69
CA MET A 1 29.88 -39.05 -40.33
C MET A 1 29.78 -38.90 -38.83
N LYS A 2 29.62 -37.67 -38.31
CA LYS A 2 29.63 -37.37 -36.86
C LYS A 2 28.22 -37.57 -36.28
N LYS A 3 28.07 -38.45 -35.28
CA LYS A 3 26.82 -38.67 -34.54
C LYS A 3 26.54 -37.46 -33.63
N LYS A 4 25.35 -36.87 -33.76
CA LYS A 4 24.85 -35.76 -32.94
C LYS A 4 24.39 -36.32 -31.58
N GLN A 5 25.05 -35.93 -30.49
CA GLN A 5 24.54 -36.16 -29.13
C GLN A 5 23.41 -35.17 -28.84
N ILE A 6 22.22 -35.67 -28.52
CA ILE A 6 21.10 -34.90 -28.01
C ILE A 6 21.28 -34.83 -26.48
N LYS A 7 21.62 -33.66 -25.94
CA LYS A 7 21.60 -33.42 -24.50
C LYS A 7 20.17 -33.05 -24.11
N ALA A 8 19.53 -33.88 -23.28
CA ALA A 8 18.29 -33.55 -22.61
C ALA A 8 18.57 -32.44 -21.57
N LEU A 9 17.89 -31.30 -21.67
CA LEU A 9 17.84 -30.31 -20.60
C LEU A 9 16.80 -30.77 -19.57
N THR A 10 17.25 -31.33 -18.46
CA THR A 10 16.44 -31.45 -17.25
C THR A 10 16.31 -30.05 -16.63
N SER A 11 15.14 -29.44 -16.76
CA SER A 11 14.80 -28.20 -16.03
C SER A 11 14.58 -28.54 -14.56
N LEU A 12 15.53 -28.14 -13.72
CA LEU A 12 15.41 -28.21 -12.26
C LEU A 12 14.48 -27.08 -11.80
N VAL A 13 13.20 -27.39 -11.59
CA VAL A 13 12.26 -26.48 -10.94
C VAL A 13 12.54 -26.53 -9.43
N VAL A 14 13.19 -25.50 -8.89
CA VAL A 14 13.37 -25.33 -7.45
C VAL A 14 12.10 -24.67 -6.90
N ILE A 15 11.19 -25.49 -6.36
CA ILE A 15 10.03 -25.02 -5.59
C ILE A 15 10.53 -24.71 -4.18
N ILE A 16 10.64 -23.42 -3.84
CA ILE A 16 10.89 -23.01 -2.45
C ILE A 16 9.54 -23.03 -1.73
N ILE A 17 9.26 -24.14 -1.05
CA ILE A 17 8.15 -24.24 -0.10
C ILE A 17 8.63 -23.61 1.20
N ALA A 18 8.12 -22.43 1.54
CA ALA A 18 8.30 -21.86 2.87
C ALA A 18 7.44 -22.66 3.87
N LEU A 19 8.03 -23.69 4.47
CA LEU A 19 7.44 -24.40 5.60
C LEU A 19 7.51 -23.52 6.85
N ALA A 20 6.39 -22.90 7.20
CA ALA A 20 6.18 -22.35 8.54
C ALA A 20 5.99 -23.53 9.51
N VAL A 21 7.09 -23.95 10.14
CA VAL A 21 7.04 -24.89 11.27
C VAL A 21 6.53 -24.12 12.49
N GLY A 22 5.28 -24.38 12.85
CA GLY A 22 4.71 -23.94 14.11
C GLY A 22 5.35 -24.67 15.28
N TYR A 23 5.99 -23.92 16.17
CA TYR A 23 6.38 -24.42 17.49
C TYR A 23 5.26 -24.06 18.48
N PHE A 24 4.41 -25.03 18.80
CA PHE A 24 3.51 -24.93 19.95
C PHE A 24 4.30 -25.27 21.21
N GLY A 25 4.50 -24.28 22.06
CA GLY A 25 5.04 -24.44 23.41
C GLY A 25 4.21 -23.63 24.40
N SER A 26 3.38 -24.34 25.16
CA SER A 26 2.56 -23.80 26.25
C SER A 26 3.44 -23.32 27.41
N GLY A 27 3.22 -22.09 27.86
CA GLY A 27 3.78 -21.54 29.09
C GLY A 27 2.97 -20.33 29.53
N HIS A 28 2.18 -20.48 30.59
CA HIS A 28 1.34 -19.43 31.16
C HIS A 28 2.15 -18.38 31.93
N LEU A 29 1.79 -17.11 31.68
CA LEU A 29 1.73 -15.96 32.59
C LEU A 29 2.99 -15.50 33.33
N ASN A 30 3.45 -14.29 32.99
CA ASN A 30 3.77 -13.30 34.00
C ASN A 30 3.34 -11.90 33.54
N ILE A 31 2.51 -11.27 34.38
CA ILE A 31 1.99 -9.92 34.24
C ILE A 31 3.12 -8.95 34.59
N GLY A 32 3.63 -8.25 33.59
CA GLY A 32 4.54 -7.11 33.74
C GLY A 32 3.94 -5.92 33.02
N GLN A 33 3.72 -4.83 33.75
CA GLN A 33 3.11 -3.59 33.29
C GLN A 33 3.67 -3.12 31.93
N ALA A 34 2.77 -2.93 30.97
CA ALA A 34 3.07 -2.20 29.75
C ALA A 34 3.32 -0.72 30.09
N PRO A 35 4.46 -0.12 29.70
CA PRO A 35 4.58 1.33 29.72
C PRO A 35 3.81 1.90 28.53
N THR A 36 2.66 2.50 28.86
CA THR A 36 2.15 3.78 28.36
C THR A 36 2.19 4.01 26.85
N GLN A 37 1.00 3.91 26.23
CA GLN A 37 0.67 4.64 25.00
C GLN A 37 0.95 6.13 25.21
N THR A 38 1.48 6.82 24.18
CA THR A 38 0.81 7.94 23.48
C THR A 38 1.85 8.77 22.73
N SER A 39 1.97 8.55 21.43
CA SER A 39 2.33 9.61 20.48
C SER A 39 1.35 9.52 19.31
N THR A 40 0.11 9.93 19.59
CA THR A 40 -0.85 10.31 18.55
C THR A 40 -0.27 11.51 17.80
N ALA A 41 0.47 11.24 16.72
CA ALA A 41 0.66 12.25 15.67
C ALA A 41 -0.76 12.63 15.19
N ALA A 42 -1.10 13.89 15.37
CA ALA A 42 -2.42 14.43 15.11
C ALA A 42 -2.84 14.10 13.67
N SER A 43 -3.88 13.28 13.54
CA SER A 43 -4.67 13.18 12.32
C SER A 43 -5.05 14.58 11.91
N SER A 44 -4.72 14.98 10.68
CA SER A 44 -5.40 16.13 10.09
C SER A 44 -6.91 15.84 10.16
N SER A 45 -7.67 16.67 10.88
CA SER A 45 -9.04 16.34 11.29
C SER A 45 -10.06 16.44 10.15
N GLU A 46 -9.65 16.97 8.99
CA GLU A 46 -10.51 17.14 7.83
C GLU A 46 -9.97 16.36 6.62
N VAL A 47 -10.84 15.54 6.02
CA VAL A 47 -10.54 14.85 4.77
C VAL A 47 -10.58 15.87 3.65
N LEU A 48 -9.51 15.94 2.85
CA LEU A 48 -9.46 16.87 1.73
C LEU A 48 -10.52 16.54 0.67
N SER A 49 -11.15 17.58 0.12
CA SER A 49 -12.13 17.45 -0.95
C SER A 49 -11.50 16.87 -2.23
N THR A 50 -12.23 16.04 -2.95
CA THR A 50 -11.86 15.53 -4.27
C THR A 50 -13.08 15.47 -5.18
N SER A 51 -12.87 15.67 -6.48
CA SER A 51 -13.91 15.45 -7.50
C SER A 51 -14.13 13.96 -7.79
N VAL A 52 -13.22 13.09 -7.34
CA VAL A 52 -13.33 11.64 -7.52
C VAL A 52 -14.36 11.07 -6.56
N LYS A 53 -15.52 10.72 -7.10
CA LYS A 53 -16.59 10.05 -6.37
C LYS A 53 -16.10 8.69 -5.86
N GLN A 54 -16.27 8.45 -4.56
CA GLN A 54 -16.12 7.11 -4.02
C GLN A 54 -17.38 6.30 -4.32
N GLN A 55 -17.22 5.21 -5.08
CA GLN A 55 -18.28 4.25 -5.43
C GLN A 55 -17.64 2.99 -6.00
N PRO A 56 -18.09 1.76 -5.65
CA PRO A 56 -17.60 0.53 -6.29
C PRO A 56 -17.84 0.49 -7.80
N LEU A 57 -17.01 -0.24 -8.56
CA LEU A 57 -17.24 -0.48 -9.98
C LEU A 57 -18.49 -1.35 -10.18
N ASP A 58 -19.17 -1.15 -11.31
CA ASP A 58 -20.22 -2.07 -11.75
C ASP A 58 -19.68 -3.50 -11.80
N PHE A 59 -20.37 -4.43 -11.17
CA PHE A 59 -19.95 -5.83 -11.12
C PHE A 59 -20.07 -6.50 -12.48
N LYS A 60 -18.94 -6.91 -13.07
CA LYS A 60 -18.89 -7.58 -14.38
C LYS A 60 -18.43 -9.04 -14.32
N ASN A 61 -18.28 -9.60 -13.11
CA ASN A 61 -17.78 -10.95 -12.88
C ASN A 61 -16.46 -11.25 -13.63
N LYS A 62 -15.59 -10.25 -13.74
CA LYS A 62 -14.26 -10.33 -14.36
C LYS A 62 -13.34 -9.31 -13.72
N ARG A 63 -12.03 -9.51 -13.86
CA ARG A 63 -11.04 -8.52 -13.42
C ARG A 63 -11.29 -7.19 -14.13
N GLN A 64 -11.31 -6.09 -13.38
CA GLN A 64 -11.41 -4.73 -13.90
C GLN A 64 -10.28 -3.90 -13.30
N MET A 65 -9.66 -3.05 -14.11
CA MET A 65 -8.73 -2.01 -13.67
C MET A 65 -9.14 -0.73 -14.40
N VAL A 66 -9.53 0.29 -13.65
CA VAL A 66 -9.94 1.59 -14.16
C VAL A 66 -9.06 2.63 -13.50
N MET A 67 -8.46 3.49 -14.30
CA MET A 67 -7.61 4.58 -13.83
C MET A 67 -8.01 5.86 -14.56
N ALA A 68 -8.10 6.95 -13.81
CA ALA A 68 -8.24 8.27 -14.41
C ALA A 68 -6.93 8.65 -15.12
N ASN A 69 -7.03 9.48 -16.18
CA ASN A 69 -5.84 10.12 -16.72
C ASN A 69 -5.18 10.98 -15.65
N THR A 70 -3.87 11.17 -15.76
CA THR A 70 -3.18 12.19 -14.97
C THR A 70 -3.81 13.56 -15.20
N ASP A 71 -3.86 14.39 -14.17
CA ASP A 71 -4.39 15.74 -14.31
C ASP A 71 -3.45 16.68 -15.07
N ALA A 72 -3.83 17.96 -15.19
CA ALA A 72 -3.05 18.98 -15.90
C ALA A 72 -1.67 19.26 -15.27
N LEU A 73 -1.44 18.86 -14.01
CA LEU A 73 -0.14 18.95 -13.35
C LEU A 73 0.66 17.65 -13.46
N GLY A 74 0.14 16.64 -14.18
CA GLY A 74 0.75 15.33 -14.32
C GLY A 74 0.56 14.42 -13.09
N ARG A 75 -0.34 14.77 -12.17
CA ARG A 75 -0.59 14.00 -10.94
C ARG A 75 -1.50 12.81 -11.23
N ALA A 76 -1.24 11.67 -10.60
CA ALA A 76 -2.19 10.56 -10.57
C ALA A 76 -3.50 11.00 -9.87
N VAL A 77 -4.64 10.49 -10.31
CA VAL A 77 -5.95 11.00 -9.88
C VAL A 77 -6.79 9.93 -9.18
N ASP A 78 -6.88 8.72 -9.76
CA ASP A 78 -7.64 7.61 -9.18
C ASP A 78 -7.18 6.29 -9.78
N SER A 79 -7.10 5.25 -8.95
CA SER A 79 -6.77 3.90 -9.36
C SER A 79 -7.75 2.93 -8.70
N HIS A 80 -8.47 2.15 -9.51
CA HIS A 80 -9.61 1.35 -9.07
C HIS A 80 -9.56 -0.04 -9.67
N ILE A 81 -9.54 -1.06 -8.82
CA ILE A 81 -9.49 -2.46 -9.22
C ILE A 81 -10.71 -3.23 -8.70
N GLN A 82 -11.17 -4.20 -9.47
CA GLN A 82 -12.08 -5.24 -9.02
C GLN A 82 -11.54 -6.61 -9.46
N LEU A 83 -11.21 -7.50 -8.51
CA LEU A 83 -10.55 -8.78 -8.80
C LEU A 83 -10.90 -9.88 -7.78
N LYS A 84 -10.73 -11.14 -8.17
CA LYS A 84 -10.65 -12.29 -7.25
C LYS A 84 -9.19 -12.68 -6.98
N ASN A 85 -8.96 -13.49 -5.95
CA ASN A 85 -7.65 -14.06 -5.62
C ASN A 85 -6.95 -14.72 -6.83
N SER A 86 -7.68 -15.49 -7.65
CA SER A 86 -7.11 -16.15 -8.83
C SER A 86 -6.71 -15.21 -9.97
N GLN A 87 -6.95 -13.90 -9.83
CA GLN A 87 -6.69 -12.87 -10.83
C GLN A 87 -5.58 -11.90 -10.41
N GLU A 88 -4.94 -12.17 -9.28
CA GLU A 88 -3.69 -11.53 -8.88
C GLU A 88 -2.57 -11.87 -9.86
N PRO A 89 -1.59 -10.96 -10.07
CA PRO A 89 -0.49 -11.21 -10.98
C PRO A 89 0.44 -12.30 -10.43
N HIS A 90 0.87 -13.21 -11.31
CA HIS A 90 1.88 -14.23 -10.99
C HIS A 90 3.28 -13.87 -11.48
N VAL A 91 3.43 -12.70 -12.11
CA VAL A 91 4.71 -12.20 -12.63
C VAL A 91 5.45 -11.50 -11.50
N THR A 92 6.74 -11.77 -11.37
CA THR A 92 7.62 -11.08 -10.42
C THR A 92 7.62 -9.58 -10.70
N ARG A 93 7.52 -8.78 -9.64
CA ARG A 93 7.60 -7.33 -9.71
C ARG A 93 8.98 -6.89 -10.20
N GLU A 94 9.00 -5.91 -11.09
CA GLU A 94 10.22 -5.27 -11.55
C GLU A 94 10.54 -3.99 -10.75
N PRO A 95 11.80 -3.54 -10.72
CA PRO A 95 12.13 -2.23 -10.18
C PRO A 95 11.39 -1.11 -10.90
N LEU A 96 10.88 -0.13 -10.13
CA LEU A 96 10.20 1.04 -10.67
C LEU A 96 11.20 2.12 -11.10
N ASN A 97 11.04 2.63 -12.32
CA ASN A 97 11.88 3.65 -12.94
C ASN A 97 11.15 4.98 -13.16
N TYR A 98 9.82 4.97 -13.20
CA TYR A 98 9.02 6.17 -13.40
C TYR A 98 9.06 7.07 -12.15
N ASN A 99 9.42 8.33 -12.34
CA ASN A 99 9.37 9.33 -11.29
C ASN A 99 8.06 10.12 -11.42
N PRO A 100 7.11 9.98 -10.48
CA PRO A 100 5.91 10.80 -10.49
C PRO A 100 6.25 12.28 -10.23
N VAL A 101 5.31 13.17 -10.53
CA VAL A 101 5.50 14.61 -10.31
C VAL A 101 5.78 14.92 -8.84
N GLY A 102 6.68 15.88 -8.60
CA GLY A 102 7.19 16.18 -7.25
C GLY A 102 8.16 15.13 -6.68
N TRP A 103 8.64 14.19 -7.48
CA TRP A 103 9.60 13.19 -7.01
C TRP A 103 10.95 13.81 -6.62
N HIS A 104 11.31 13.64 -5.35
CA HIS A 104 12.65 13.86 -4.83
C HIS A 104 13.06 12.64 -4.01
N ASN A 105 14.30 12.19 -4.18
CA ASN A 105 14.83 11.07 -3.42
C ASN A 105 15.83 11.57 -2.37
N TYR A 106 15.45 11.49 -1.10
CA TYR A 106 16.24 11.99 0.02
C TYR A 106 16.70 10.84 0.92
N ASP A 107 17.98 10.83 1.28
CA ASP A 107 18.54 9.94 2.30
C ASP A 107 18.54 10.67 3.66
N PHE A 108 17.55 10.35 4.50
CA PHE A 108 17.26 11.01 5.77
C PHE A 108 17.64 10.15 6.97
N TYR A 109 17.97 10.84 8.06
CA TYR A 109 18.22 10.23 9.35
C TYR A 109 16.91 9.96 10.09
N TYR A 110 16.93 8.92 10.91
CA TYR A 110 15.84 8.63 11.85
C TYR A 110 16.42 8.09 13.16
N LYS A 111 15.67 8.29 14.26
CA LYS A 111 16.04 7.77 15.58
C LYS A 111 15.40 6.39 15.76
N LYS A 112 16.22 5.38 16.01
CA LYS A 112 15.77 4.02 16.35
C LYS A 112 15.28 3.95 17.81
N SER A 113 14.60 2.86 18.16
CA SER A 113 14.11 2.62 19.52
C SER A 113 15.22 2.59 20.58
N ASP A 114 16.41 2.10 20.22
CA ASP A 114 17.61 2.08 21.07
C ASP A 114 18.32 3.46 21.16
N GLY A 115 17.78 4.49 20.49
CA GLY A 115 18.34 5.84 20.46
C GLY A 115 19.48 6.04 19.47
N SER A 116 19.91 5.00 18.74
CA SER A 116 20.87 5.14 17.65
C SER A 116 20.26 5.83 16.43
N ILE A 117 21.11 6.38 15.56
CA ILE A 117 20.70 7.06 14.34
C ILE A 117 20.87 6.11 13.15
N GLY A 118 19.78 5.89 12.41
CA GLY A 118 19.80 5.19 11.13
C GLY A 118 19.67 6.16 9.96
N LYS A 119 19.84 5.63 8.74
CA LYS A 119 19.61 6.32 7.47
C LYS A 119 18.57 5.57 6.63
N MET A 120 17.77 6.29 5.88
CA MET A 120 16.69 5.73 5.07
C MET A 120 16.33 6.64 3.90
N TRP A 121 15.82 6.04 2.81
CA TRP A 121 15.21 6.79 1.73
C TRP A 121 13.81 7.26 2.15
N LEU A 122 13.59 8.58 2.20
CA LEU A 122 12.33 9.16 2.67
C LEU A 122 11.15 8.73 1.79
N MET A 123 11.34 8.79 0.48
CA MET A 123 10.28 8.63 -0.52
C MET A 123 10.42 7.29 -1.24
N ALA A 124 9.27 6.65 -1.49
CA ALA A 124 9.10 5.53 -2.38
C ALA A 124 8.26 5.97 -3.58
N ARG A 125 8.53 5.36 -4.76
CA ARG A 125 7.59 5.38 -5.89
C ARG A 125 6.44 4.47 -5.48
N GLY A 126 5.46 5.06 -4.80
CA GLY A 126 4.38 4.35 -4.13
C GLY A 126 3.24 4.06 -5.09
N HIS A 127 2.72 2.84 -5.01
CA HIS A 127 1.58 2.41 -5.81
C HIS A 127 0.29 2.90 -5.18
N LEU A 128 -0.65 3.45 -5.97
CA LEU A 128 -2.00 3.67 -5.44
C LEU A 128 -2.67 2.32 -5.16
N VAL A 129 -2.85 1.48 -6.19
CA VAL A 129 -3.23 0.07 -6.00
C VAL A 129 -1.97 -0.79 -6.07
N GLY A 130 -1.65 -1.44 -4.95
CA GLY A 130 -0.46 -2.25 -4.76
C GLY A 130 -0.23 -3.28 -5.88
N TYR A 131 1.05 -3.56 -6.16
CA TYR A 131 1.44 -4.49 -7.23
C TYR A 131 0.77 -5.86 -7.11
N GLN A 132 0.60 -6.38 -5.88
CA GLN A 132 -0.03 -7.68 -5.63
C GLN A 132 -1.47 -7.77 -6.14
N PHE A 133 -2.16 -6.64 -6.36
CA PHE A 133 -3.47 -6.61 -6.99
C PHE A 133 -3.37 -6.15 -8.46
N SER A 134 -2.63 -5.07 -8.71
CA SER A 134 -2.64 -4.39 -10.01
C SER A 134 -1.74 -5.05 -11.06
N GLY A 135 -0.61 -5.63 -10.65
CA GLY A 135 0.46 -6.10 -11.53
C GLY A 135 1.14 -4.98 -12.33
N LEU A 136 0.93 -3.71 -11.93
CA LEU A 136 1.46 -2.55 -12.66
C LEU A 136 2.83 -2.16 -12.12
N ASN A 137 3.80 -1.96 -12.99
CA ASN A 137 5.10 -1.38 -12.61
C ASN A 137 5.09 0.13 -12.83
N ASP A 138 5.65 0.63 -13.93
CA ASP A 138 5.84 2.06 -14.24
C ASP A 138 4.61 2.73 -14.88
N GLU A 139 3.42 2.50 -14.32
CA GLU A 139 2.17 3.14 -14.78
C GLU A 139 1.97 4.50 -14.08
N PRO A 140 2.10 5.64 -14.78
CA PRO A 140 2.00 6.97 -14.18
C PRO A 140 0.69 7.24 -13.42
N ARG A 141 -0.41 6.64 -13.86
CA ARG A 141 -1.72 6.82 -13.22
C ARG A 141 -1.87 6.04 -11.91
N ASN A 142 -0.92 5.16 -11.59
CA ASN A 142 -0.90 4.34 -10.39
C ASN A 142 0.32 4.61 -9.49
N LEU A 143 1.08 5.69 -9.72
CA LEU A 143 2.28 6.01 -8.96
C LEU A 143 2.24 7.45 -8.42
N VAL A 144 2.55 7.60 -7.13
CA VAL A 144 2.74 8.91 -6.47
C VAL A 144 3.98 8.87 -5.55
N PRO A 145 4.58 10.02 -5.18
CA PRO A 145 5.58 10.05 -4.12
C PRO A 145 4.91 9.75 -2.78
N GLU A 146 5.29 8.62 -2.17
CA GLU A 146 4.81 8.21 -0.86
C GLU A 146 5.97 8.16 0.11
N THR A 147 5.77 8.61 1.34
CA THR A 147 6.79 8.40 2.37
C THR A 147 6.96 6.92 2.67
N ALA A 148 8.16 6.45 3.01
CA ALA A 148 8.37 5.05 3.41
C ALA A 148 7.51 4.67 4.64
N TRP A 149 7.26 5.64 5.53
CA TRP A 149 6.38 5.46 6.68
C TRP A 149 4.93 5.18 6.26
N PHE A 150 4.39 5.95 5.32
CA PHE A 150 3.08 5.70 4.73
C PHE A 150 3.05 4.38 3.95
N ASN A 151 4.01 4.15 3.05
CA ASN A 151 3.98 3.05 2.10
C ASN A 151 4.23 1.70 2.79
N GLY A 152 5.33 1.59 3.53
CA GLY A 152 5.78 0.34 4.15
C GLY A 152 5.55 0.23 5.66
N GLY A 153 5.07 1.28 6.31
CA GLY A 153 4.74 1.27 7.74
C GLY A 153 5.92 1.44 8.68
N ASN A 154 7.12 1.68 8.14
CA ASN A 154 8.34 1.87 8.92
C ASN A 154 9.34 2.77 8.17
N TYR A 155 10.39 3.21 8.86
CA TYR A 155 11.50 3.93 8.22
C TYR A 155 12.30 3.04 7.26
N THR A 156 12.49 1.77 7.61
CA THR A 156 13.23 0.77 6.81
C THR A 156 12.52 -0.57 6.89
N GLY A 157 12.47 -1.29 5.77
CA GLY A 157 11.72 -2.55 5.69
C GLY A 157 10.21 -2.33 5.76
N MET A 158 9.49 -3.40 6.11
CA MET A 158 8.03 -3.42 6.12
C MET A 158 7.51 -3.65 7.55
N ASN A 159 6.39 -3.00 7.88
CA ASN A 159 5.66 -3.18 9.13
C ASN A 159 4.15 -3.08 8.85
N ASP A 160 3.51 -4.23 8.66
CA ASP A 160 2.09 -4.34 8.40
C ASP A 160 1.21 -4.21 9.65
N SER A 161 1.78 -3.88 10.80
CA SER A 161 1.05 -3.58 12.04
C SER A 161 0.81 -2.07 12.23
N ASN A 162 1.44 -1.22 11.41
CA ASN A 162 1.23 0.22 11.46
C ASN A 162 -0.09 0.62 10.75
N THR A 163 -1.12 0.91 11.52
CA THR A 163 -2.45 1.30 10.99
C THR A 163 -2.45 2.63 10.25
N ALA A 164 -1.36 3.42 10.31
CA ALA A 164 -1.20 4.62 9.49
C ALA A 164 -0.62 4.34 8.10
N SER A 165 -0.33 3.08 7.77
CA SER A 165 0.31 2.67 6.52
C SER A 165 -0.65 1.95 5.58
N MET A 166 -0.47 2.18 4.27
CA MET A 166 -1.18 1.46 3.23
C MET A 166 -0.94 -0.06 3.32
N LEU A 167 0.28 -0.50 3.62
CA LEU A 167 0.64 -1.91 3.73
C LEU A 167 -0.23 -2.68 4.74
N TYR A 168 -0.62 -2.04 5.86
CA TYR A 168 -1.53 -2.64 6.85
C TYR A 168 -2.84 -3.09 6.20
N TYR A 169 -3.40 -2.26 5.34
CA TYR A 169 -4.69 -2.50 4.70
C TYR A 169 -4.54 -3.47 3.54
N GLU A 170 -3.56 -3.26 2.66
CA GLU A 170 -3.38 -4.11 1.48
C GLU A 170 -3.06 -5.56 1.84
N ASN A 171 -2.19 -5.83 2.81
CA ASN A 171 -1.91 -7.21 3.25
C ASN A 171 -3.14 -7.91 3.83
N ARG A 172 -4.03 -7.15 4.50
CA ARG A 172 -5.27 -7.71 5.07
C ARG A 172 -6.35 -7.92 4.02
N LEU A 173 -6.41 -7.06 3.01
CA LEU A 173 -7.29 -7.25 1.85
C LEU A 173 -6.86 -8.46 1.02
N ASP A 174 -5.55 -8.65 0.83
CA ASP A 174 -4.96 -9.84 0.21
C ASP A 174 -5.31 -11.11 0.98
N SER A 175 -5.10 -11.10 2.31
CA SER A 175 -5.52 -12.21 3.17
C SER A 175 -7.04 -12.47 3.11
N TRP A 176 -7.85 -11.41 3.01
CA TRP A 176 -9.30 -11.56 2.83
C TRP A 176 -9.64 -12.23 1.50
N LEU A 177 -9.00 -11.84 0.39
CA LEU A 177 -9.16 -12.48 -0.92
C LEU A 177 -8.76 -13.97 -0.88
N ALA A 178 -7.63 -14.29 -0.27
CA ALA A 178 -7.13 -15.66 -0.14
C ALA A 178 -8.10 -16.56 0.64
N ASN A 179 -8.73 -16.03 1.69
CA ASN A 179 -9.73 -16.75 2.49
C ASN A 179 -11.12 -16.80 1.83
N HIS A 180 -11.35 -16.02 0.77
CA HIS A 180 -12.62 -15.95 0.05
C HIS A 180 -12.42 -16.06 -1.47
N PRO A 181 -11.88 -17.18 -1.98
CA PRO A 181 -11.39 -17.28 -3.37
C PRO A 181 -12.48 -17.10 -4.45
N ASN A 182 -13.75 -17.23 -4.05
CA ASN A 182 -14.91 -17.07 -4.93
C ASN A 182 -15.53 -15.66 -4.89
N TYR A 183 -15.04 -14.77 -4.03
CA TYR A 183 -15.51 -13.39 -3.90
C TYR A 183 -14.54 -12.44 -4.59
N TYR A 184 -15.06 -11.29 -4.99
CA TYR A 184 -14.25 -10.19 -5.50
C TYR A 184 -13.94 -9.20 -4.38
N LEU A 185 -12.77 -8.60 -4.46
CA LEU A 185 -12.47 -7.32 -3.85
C LEU A 185 -12.73 -6.24 -4.90
N ASP A 186 -13.45 -5.19 -4.53
CA ASP A 186 -13.47 -3.91 -5.22
C ASP A 186 -12.72 -2.90 -4.35
N TYR A 187 -11.67 -2.29 -4.90
CA TYR A 187 -10.71 -1.46 -4.17
C TYR A 187 -10.32 -0.22 -5.00
N GLN A 188 -10.70 0.94 -4.48
CA GLN A 188 -10.44 2.25 -5.07
C GLN A 188 -9.45 3.02 -4.19
N VAL A 189 -8.39 3.53 -4.81
CA VAL A 189 -7.35 4.33 -4.14
C VAL A 189 -7.23 5.69 -4.81
N THR A 190 -7.48 6.72 -4.02
CA THR A 190 -7.58 8.10 -4.49
C THR A 190 -6.60 8.99 -3.73
N PRO A 191 -5.55 9.53 -4.37
CA PRO A 191 -4.70 10.55 -3.78
C PRO A 191 -5.48 11.87 -3.59
N LEU A 192 -5.28 12.53 -2.45
CA LEU A 192 -5.94 13.78 -2.10
C LEU A 192 -4.91 14.90 -1.97
N TYR A 193 -4.98 15.86 -2.89
CA TYR A 193 -4.09 17.02 -2.98
C TYR A 193 -4.75 18.26 -2.42
N LYS A 194 -3.96 19.21 -1.91
CA LYS A 194 -4.44 20.56 -1.57
C LYS A 194 -4.04 21.53 -2.68
N GLY A 195 -5.03 22.04 -3.42
CA GLY A 195 -4.79 22.98 -4.53
C GLY A 195 -3.82 22.41 -5.57
N ASN A 196 -2.75 23.16 -5.85
CA ASN A 196 -1.74 22.81 -6.86
C ASN A 196 -0.53 22.04 -6.29
N GLU A 197 -0.64 21.51 -5.07
CA GLU A 197 0.43 20.68 -4.49
C GLU A 197 0.70 19.44 -5.36
N LEU A 198 1.98 19.15 -5.60
CA LEU A 198 2.39 18.00 -6.41
C LEU A 198 2.33 16.68 -5.65
N LEU A 199 2.48 16.71 -4.31
CA LEU A 199 2.37 15.51 -3.47
C LEU A 199 0.99 15.42 -2.84
N PRO A 200 0.39 14.21 -2.78
CA PRO A 200 -0.84 14.03 -2.03
C PRO A 200 -0.56 14.19 -0.54
N ARG A 201 -1.41 14.95 0.16
CA ARG A 201 -1.38 15.10 1.62
C ARG A 201 -1.96 13.87 2.29
N GLN A 202 -2.98 13.30 1.67
CA GLN A 202 -3.71 12.14 2.15
C GLN A 202 -3.96 11.19 0.99
N ILE A 203 -4.19 9.93 1.29
CA ILE A 203 -4.65 8.93 0.33
C ILE A 203 -5.87 8.25 0.93
N ARG A 204 -6.96 8.18 0.15
CA ARG A 204 -8.19 7.49 0.51
C ARG A 204 -8.16 6.08 -0.06
N LEU A 205 -8.37 5.10 0.80
CA LEU A 205 -8.58 3.69 0.49
C LEU A 205 -10.06 3.39 0.67
N ALA A 206 -10.74 2.91 -0.36
CA ALA A 206 -12.13 2.47 -0.27
C ALA A 206 -12.23 1.04 -0.77
N TYR A 207 -12.75 0.13 0.05
CA TYR A 207 -12.82 -1.29 -0.27
C TYR A 207 -14.16 -1.91 0.12
N VAL A 208 -14.62 -2.85 -0.71
CA VAL A 208 -15.81 -3.67 -0.45
C VAL A 208 -15.59 -5.06 -1.04
N GLY A 209 -16.10 -6.09 -0.35
CA GLY A 209 -16.18 -7.42 -0.92
C GLY A 209 -17.42 -7.54 -1.80
N ILE A 210 -17.40 -8.41 -2.80
CA ILE A 210 -18.57 -8.69 -3.64
C ILE A 210 -18.71 -10.21 -3.75
N ASP A 211 -19.88 -10.71 -3.37
CA ASP A 211 -20.18 -12.14 -3.48
C ASP A 211 -20.35 -12.58 -4.95
N LYS A 212 -20.53 -13.89 -5.16
CA LYS A 212 -20.72 -14.48 -6.49
C LYS A 212 -21.94 -13.96 -7.25
N ASN A 213 -22.92 -13.38 -6.56
CA ASN A 213 -24.16 -12.86 -7.11
C ASN A 213 -24.11 -11.33 -7.31
N GLY A 214 -22.96 -10.70 -7.05
CA GLY A 214 -22.82 -9.25 -7.15
C GLY A 214 -23.29 -8.48 -5.92
N GLN A 215 -23.55 -9.14 -4.79
CA GLN A 215 -23.98 -8.47 -3.56
C GLN A 215 -22.77 -7.95 -2.76
N PRO A 216 -22.84 -6.72 -2.22
CA PRO A 216 -21.75 -6.16 -1.43
C PRO A 216 -21.60 -6.86 -0.08
N LEU A 217 -20.35 -7.06 0.33
CA LEU A 217 -19.93 -7.64 1.60
C LEU A 217 -19.05 -6.63 2.34
N THR A 218 -19.46 -6.20 3.53
CA THR A 218 -18.62 -5.31 4.36
C THR A 218 -17.35 -6.05 4.79
N ILE A 219 -16.20 -5.44 4.53
CA ILE A 219 -14.90 -5.90 5.03
C ILE A 219 -14.52 -5.03 6.22
N LYS A 220 -14.14 -5.66 7.34
CA LYS A 220 -13.63 -5.00 8.54
C LYS A 220 -12.21 -5.49 8.83
N LEU A 221 -11.24 -4.59 8.76
CA LEU A 221 -9.82 -4.89 8.94
C LEU A 221 -9.31 -4.43 10.31
N GLY A 222 -10.04 -3.55 10.99
CA GLY A 222 -9.66 -2.98 12.27
C GLY A 222 -8.76 -1.76 12.14
N GLY A 223 -8.00 -1.46 13.19
CA GLY A 223 -7.05 -0.34 13.21
C GLY A 223 -7.66 1.04 13.49
N GLY A 224 -8.98 1.12 13.71
CA GLY A 224 -9.66 2.30 14.27
C GLY A 224 -9.84 3.49 13.33
N ARG A 225 -9.53 3.33 12.03
CA ARG A 225 -9.63 4.40 11.01
C ARG A 225 -10.75 4.17 9.99
N GLU A 226 -11.44 3.03 10.07
CA GLU A 226 -12.48 2.62 9.14
C GLU A 226 -13.77 3.43 9.35
N LYS A 227 -14.33 3.93 8.24
CA LYS A 227 -15.62 4.61 8.18
C LYS A 227 -16.49 3.97 7.10
N THR A 228 -17.80 4.13 7.20
CA THR A 228 -18.73 3.72 6.14
C THR A 228 -18.63 4.66 4.94
N GLY A 229 -18.59 4.10 3.74
CA GLY A 229 -18.67 4.81 2.46
C GLY A 229 -19.90 4.40 1.64
N ASN A 230 -19.95 4.91 0.42
CA ASN A 230 -20.98 4.61 -0.56
C ASN A 230 -20.85 3.17 -1.10
N GLY A 231 -21.99 2.61 -1.52
CA GLY A 231 -22.04 1.27 -2.12
C GLY A 231 -21.65 0.14 -1.16
N GLY A 232 -21.77 0.37 0.16
CA GLY A 232 -21.38 -0.61 1.18
C GLY A 232 -19.88 -0.68 1.46
N ALA A 233 -19.09 0.21 0.86
CA ALA A 233 -17.64 0.24 1.06
C ALA A 233 -17.25 0.68 2.47
N THR A 234 -16.13 0.15 2.92
CA THR A 234 -15.36 0.69 4.03
C THR A 234 -14.34 1.68 3.47
N VAL A 235 -14.20 2.85 4.10
CA VAL A 235 -13.30 3.92 3.69
C VAL A 235 -12.32 4.23 4.80
N VAL A 236 -11.06 4.39 4.43
CA VAL A 236 -9.96 4.83 5.29
C VAL A 236 -9.26 5.99 4.59
N VAL A 237 -8.86 7.01 5.37
CA VAL A 237 -8.02 8.10 4.88
C VAL A 237 -6.74 8.12 5.69
N LEU A 238 -5.60 8.09 5.00
CA LEU A 238 -4.28 8.00 5.57
C LEU A 238 -3.47 9.25 5.19
N ASP A 239 -2.74 9.83 6.14
CA ASP A 239 -1.86 10.97 5.90
C ASP A 239 -0.54 10.49 5.27
N ASN A 240 -0.09 11.12 4.18
CA ASN A 240 1.20 10.83 3.55
C ASN A 240 2.33 11.63 4.24
N TYR A 241 2.66 11.24 5.48
CA TYR A 241 3.66 11.92 6.31
C TYR A 241 4.75 10.96 6.78
N ALA A 242 5.90 11.53 7.16
CA ALA A 242 6.97 10.82 7.85
C ALA A 242 7.32 11.55 9.16
N PRO A 243 7.49 10.85 10.30
CA PRO A 243 7.79 11.51 11.57
C PRO A 243 9.15 12.23 11.60
N ASN A 244 10.10 11.84 10.74
CA ASN A 244 11.45 12.39 10.66
C ASN A 244 11.62 13.46 9.55
N ALA A 245 10.52 13.98 8.98
CA ALA A 245 10.59 14.93 7.88
C ALA A 245 9.57 16.06 7.98
N LYS A 246 9.98 17.26 7.56
CA LYS A 246 9.08 18.34 7.16
C LYS A 246 9.01 18.37 5.63
N ILE A 247 7.89 17.92 5.08
CA ILE A 247 7.67 17.82 3.63
C ILE A 247 7.03 19.12 3.11
N ASN A 248 7.59 19.66 2.04
CA ASN A 248 6.96 20.68 1.22
C ASN A 248 6.11 19.99 0.14
N TYR A 249 4.81 19.87 0.37
CA TYR A 249 3.90 19.19 -0.56
C TYR A 249 3.70 19.95 -1.87
N ALA A 250 4.05 21.23 -1.91
CA ALA A 250 3.93 22.06 -3.12
C ALA A 250 4.82 21.53 -4.25
N ASP A 251 6.06 21.15 -3.95
CA ASP A 251 7.05 20.73 -4.94
C ASP A 251 7.69 19.36 -4.64
N GLY A 252 7.47 18.79 -3.46
CA GLY A 252 8.03 17.51 -3.03
C GLY A 252 9.38 17.59 -2.33
N THR A 253 9.93 18.80 -2.14
CA THR A 253 11.14 18.97 -1.35
C THR A 253 10.90 18.67 0.12
N ALA A 254 11.95 18.31 0.86
CA ALA A 254 11.82 18.00 2.28
C ALA A 254 13.06 18.39 3.08
N VAL A 255 12.85 18.64 4.38
CA VAL A 255 13.91 18.86 5.35
C VAL A 255 13.83 17.78 6.42
N ASN A 256 14.96 17.15 6.69
CA ASN A 256 15.08 16.16 7.75
C ASN A 256 14.99 16.82 9.13
N THR A 257 14.18 16.27 10.03
CA THR A 257 14.01 16.80 11.40
C THR A 257 14.94 16.13 12.41
N VAL A 258 15.76 15.17 11.96
CA VAL A 258 16.75 14.44 12.77
C VAL A 258 18.16 14.80 12.30
N SER A 259 18.98 15.31 13.21
CA SER A 259 20.39 15.62 12.92
C SER A 259 21.28 14.36 13.00
N PRO A 260 22.28 14.23 12.12
CA PRO A 260 23.39 13.32 12.39
C PRO A 260 24.13 13.80 13.64
N LYS A 261 24.58 12.88 14.49
CA LYS A 261 25.48 13.20 15.60
C LYS A 261 26.83 13.70 15.06
#